data_AF-A0AAJ5WE21-F1
#
_entry.id   AF-A0AAJ5WE21-F1
#
_cell.length_a   1.000
_cell.length_b   1.000
_cell.length_c   1.000
_cell.angle_alpha   90.00
_cell.angle_beta   90.00
_cell.angle_gamma   90.00
#
_symmetry.space_group_name_H-M   'P 1'
#
loop_
_entity.id
_entity.type
_entity.pdbx_description
1 polymer ?
#
loop_
_entity_poly.entity_id
_entity_poly.type
_entity_poly.pdbx_seq_one_letter_code
_entity_poly.pdbx_strand_id
1 'polypeptide(L)'
;MKKVVLLFGMMLITTVIFAQNKPKNIKELRDSVFTVMKLSDENRQKMHDVIAESGKAQKAIKDDATLNDEQKKEKIKVLRTEMAAKEKMILTPEQSQMWKEFAAAQKNKPKQ
;
A
#
# COMPACT_ATOMS: atom_id res chain seq x y z
N MET A 1 -2.42 1.79 -39.50
CA MET A 1 -1.40 0.89 -38.88
C MET A 1 -1.58 0.91 -37.38
N LYS A 2 -1.71 -0.28 -36.79
CA LYS A 2 -2.08 -0.52 -35.39
C LYS A 2 -0.95 -0.07 -34.45
N LYS A 3 -1.22 0.86 -33.55
CA LYS A 3 -0.51 0.97 -32.26
C LYS A 3 -1.54 0.86 -31.15
N VAL A 4 -1.97 -0.37 -30.90
CA VAL A 4 -2.63 -0.75 -29.66
C VAL A 4 -1.51 -0.80 -28.62
N VAL A 5 -1.30 0.29 -27.90
CA VAL A 5 -0.51 0.27 -26.67
C VAL A 5 -1.48 -0.10 -25.56
N LEU A 6 -1.30 -1.35 -25.10
CA LEU A 6 -2.01 -2.02 -24.03
C LEU A 6 -1.89 -1.18 -22.72
N LEU A 7 -2.87 -0.33 -22.45
CA LEU A 7 -3.08 0.30 -21.14
C LEU A 7 -3.81 -0.70 -20.23
N PHE A 8 -3.11 -1.76 -19.80
CA PHE A 8 -3.64 -2.74 -18.83
C PHE A 8 -3.19 -2.49 -17.38
N GLY A 9 -2.46 -1.40 -17.11
CA GLY A 9 -1.90 -1.13 -15.77
C GLY A 9 -2.73 -0.19 -14.87
N MET A 10 -3.93 0.23 -15.30
CA MET A 10 -4.74 1.20 -14.53
C MET A 10 -6.24 0.95 -14.64
N MET A 11 -6.66 -0.32 -14.68
CA MET A 11 -8.07 -0.68 -14.86
C MET A 11 -8.48 -1.82 -13.90
N LEU A 12 -8.32 -1.61 -12.60
CA LEU A 12 -8.90 -2.49 -11.57
C LEU A 12 -9.87 -1.78 -10.62
N ILE A 13 -10.43 -0.62 -10.98
CA ILE A 13 -11.52 -0.01 -10.17
C ILE A 13 -12.59 0.75 -10.99
N THR A 14 -12.87 0.41 -12.26
CA THR A 14 -13.91 1.14 -13.02
C THR A 14 -15.14 0.35 -13.43
N THR A 15 -15.27 -0.93 -13.10
CA THR A 15 -16.51 -1.69 -13.32
C THR A 15 -16.58 -2.78 -12.22
N VAL A 16 -17.50 -2.84 -11.26
CA VAL A 16 -18.85 -2.30 -11.08
C VAL A 16 -19.11 -2.22 -9.55
N ILE A 17 -19.99 -1.30 -9.12
CA ILE A 17 -20.53 -1.08 -7.75
C ILE A 17 -19.63 -0.30 -6.78
N PHE A 18 -19.61 1.03 -6.90
CA PHE A 18 -19.91 2.03 -5.85
C PHE A 18 -19.73 3.42 -6.46
N ALA A 19 -20.68 3.80 -7.32
CA ALA A 19 -20.66 5.05 -8.09
C ALA A 19 -20.94 6.33 -7.27
N GLN A 20 -20.84 6.34 -5.92
CA GLN A 20 -21.24 7.53 -5.15
C GLN A 20 -20.40 7.95 -3.93
N ASN A 21 -19.30 7.30 -3.55
CA ASN A 21 -18.43 7.85 -2.52
C ASN A 21 -16.96 7.56 -2.81
N LYS A 22 -16.19 8.57 -3.24
CA LYS A 22 -14.73 8.50 -3.17
C LYS A 22 -14.33 8.29 -1.70
N PRO A 23 -13.36 7.42 -1.39
CA PRO A 23 -12.92 7.22 -0.02
C PRO A 23 -12.43 8.56 0.55
N LYS A 24 -12.92 8.91 1.74
CA LYS A 24 -12.64 10.20 2.40
C LYS A 24 -11.22 10.26 2.95
N ASN A 25 -10.62 9.10 3.23
CA ASN A 25 -9.28 8.99 3.81
C ASN A 25 -8.55 7.72 3.33
N ILE A 26 -7.26 7.64 3.68
CA ILE A 26 -6.39 6.53 3.28
C ILE A 26 -6.81 5.19 3.89
N LYS A 27 -7.47 5.18 5.06
CA LYS A 27 -7.95 3.95 5.68
C LYS A 27 -9.08 3.34 4.87
N GLU A 28 -10.11 4.13 4.53
CA GLU A 28 -11.23 3.68 3.69
C GLU A 28 -10.78 3.19 2.32
N LEU A 29 -9.79 3.86 1.72
CA LEU A 29 -9.19 3.42 0.47
C LEU A 29 -8.50 2.06 0.62
N ARG A 30 -7.75 1.83 1.70
CA ARG A 30 -7.12 0.52 1.97
C ARG A 30 -8.15 -0.57 2.21
N ASP A 31 -9.22 -0.28 2.96
CA ASP A 31 -10.30 -1.22 3.26
C ASP A 31 -11.02 -1.65 1.97
N SER A 32 -11.17 -0.72 1.02
CA SER A 32 -11.71 -1.02 -0.31
C SER A 32 -10.81 -2.02 -1.07
N VAL A 33 -9.49 -1.84 -1.03
CA VAL A 33 -8.53 -2.77 -1.66
C VAL A 33 -8.55 -4.14 -0.98
N PHE A 34 -8.63 -4.18 0.35
CA PHE A 34 -8.74 -5.45 1.09
C PHE A 34 -10.01 -6.22 0.75
N THR A 35 -11.10 -5.50 0.46
CA THR A 35 -12.36 -6.07 -0.01
C THR A 35 -12.19 -6.69 -1.41
N VAL A 36 -11.55 -5.96 -2.34
CA VAL A 36 -11.25 -6.45 -3.70
C VAL A 36 -10.35 -7.69 -3.66
N MET A 37 -9.34 -7.69 -2.78
CA MET A 37 -8.43 -8.83 -2.56
C MET A 37 -9.07 -10.01 -1.83
N LYS A 38 -10.32 -9.86 -1.36
CA LYS A 38 -11.07 -10.86 -0.57
C LYS A 38 -10.25 -11.41 0.61
N LEU A 39 -9.57 -10.53 1.34
CA LEU A 39 -8.86 -10.94 2.56
C LEU A 39 -9.84 -11.56 3.57
N SER A 40 -9.39 -12.53 4.36
CA SER A 40 -10.13 -12.94 5.56
C SER A 40 -10.10 -11.81 6.59
N ASP A 41 -11.02 -11.81 7.54
CA ASP A 41 -11.05 -10.78 8.58
C ASP A 41 -9.79 -10.81 9.46
N GLU A 42 -9.24 -12.01 9.69
CA GLU A 42 -7.95 -12.19 10.35
C GLU A 42 -6.79 -11.56 9.56
N ASN A 43 -6.72 -11.81 8.25
CA ASN A 43 -5.67 -11.24 7.41
C ASN A 43 -5.84 -9.72 7.24
N ARG A 44 -7.07 -9.21 7.22
CA ARG A 44 -7.35 -7.76 7.25
C ARG A 44 -6.79 -7.13 8.52
N GLN A 45 -7.06 -7.72 9.68
CA GLN A 45 -6.56 -7.21 10.95
C GLN A 45 -5.02 -7.22 10.97
N LYS A 46 -4.39 -8.34 10.58
CA LYS A 46 -2.93 -8.45 10.47
C LYS A 46 -2.33 -7.40 9.54
N MET A 47 -2.95 -7.14 8.38
CA MET A 47 -2.51 -6.09 7.47
C MET A 47 -2.65 -4.70 8.10
N HIS A 48 -3.74 -4.41 8.82
CA HIS A 48 -3.89 -3.16 9.55
C HIS A 48 -2.78 -2.95 10.58
N ASP A 49 -2.45 -3.99 11.33
CA ASP A 49 -1.44 -3.94 12.37
C ASP A 49 -0.05 -3.67 11.77
N VAL A 50 0.33 -4.39 10.69
CA VAL A 50 1.59 -4.16 9.97
C VAL A 50 1.68 -2.74 9.42
N ILE A 51 0.59 -2.23 8.84
CA ILE A 51 0.54 -0.86 8.30
C ILE A 51 0.67 0.19 9.41
N ALA A 52 0.00 -0.01 10.55
CA ALA A 52 0.07 0.88 11.70
C ALA A 52 1.46 0.87 12.34
N GLU A 53 2.05 -0.31 12.49
CA GLU A 53 3.43 -0.51 12.96
C GLU A 53 4.42 0.23 12.07
N SER A 54 4.34 0.02 10.74
CA SER A 54 5.17 0.70 9.75
C SER A 54 5.05 2.22 9.85
N GLY A 55 3.82 2.74 9.99
CA GLY A 55 3.58 4.17 10.15
C GLY A 55 4.22 4.76 11.41
N LYS A 56 4.09 4.06 12.55
CA LYS A 56 4.71 4.46 13.83
C LYS A 56 6.23 4.42 13.75
N ALA A 57 6.81 3.34 13.23
CA ALA A 57 8.26 3.19 13.08
C ALA A 57 8.84 4.23 12.12
N GLN A 58 8.17 4.50 10.99
CA GLN A 58 8.60 5.53 10.07
C GLN A 58 8.55 6.92 10.69
N LYS A 59 7.52 7.22 11.51
CA LYS A 59 7.44 8.48 12.25
C LYS A 59 8.58 8.60 13.25
N ALA A 60 8.85 7.56 14.03
CA ALA A 60 9.96 7.53 14.98
C ALA A 60 11.31 7.80 14.30
N ILE A 61 11.59 7.16 13.15
CA ILE A 61 12.82 7.42 12.38
C ILE A 61 12.90 8.87 11.89
N LYS A 62 11.77 9.46 11.46
CA LYS A 62 11.74 10.85 10.98
C LYS A 62 11.98 11.86 12.10
N ASP A 63 11.38 11.62 13.25
CA ASP A 63 11.42 12.51 14.41
C ASP A 63 12.73 12.36 15.22
N ASP A 64 13.49 11.29 14.98
CA ASP A 64 14.78 11.07 15.63
C ASP A 64 15.79 12.15 15.22
N ALA A 65 16.08 13.05 16.15
CA ALA A 65 17.02 14.16 15.96
C ALA A 65 18.50 13.72 15.98
N THR A 66 18.78 12.48 16.40
CA THR A 66 20.15 11.95 16.42
C THR A 66 20.62 11.43 15.06
N LEU A 67 19.68 11.26 14.13
CA LEU A 67 19.95 10.73 12.79
C LEU A 67 20.01 11.85 11.76
N ASN A 68 21.00 11.75 10.86
CA ASN A 68 21.03 12.55 9.65
C ASN A 68 20.12 11.94 8.55
N ASP A 69 19.95 12.67 7.45
CA ASP A 69 19.05 12.26 6.36
C ASP A 69 19.44 10.94 5.69
N GLU A 70 20.74 10.64 5.59
CA GLU A 70 21.22 9.38 5.00
C GLU A 70 20.92 8.20 5.91
N GLN A 71 21.17 8.34 7.21
CA GLN A 71 20.84 7.34 8.21
C GLN A 71 19.33 7.11 8.29
N LYS A 72 18.53 8.17 8.21
CA LYS A 72 17.05 8.07 8.15
C LYS A 72 16.61 7.31 6.90
N LYS A 73 17.19 7.60 5.73
CA LYS A 73 16.89 6.89 4.48
C LYS A 73 17.22 5.39 4.58
N GLU A 74 18.39 5.04 5.11
CA GLU A 74 18.79 3.65 5.25
C GLU A 74 17.88 2.90 6.24
N LYS A 75 17.59 3.48 7.41
CA LYS A 75 16.63 2.88 8.37
C LYS A 75 15.24 2.71 7.76
N ILE A 76 14.75 3.68 6.98
CA ILE A 76 13.46 3.55 6.29
C ILE A 76 13.51 2.42 5.24
N LYS A 77 14.63 2.23 4.55
CA LYS A 77 14.80 1.16 3.56
C LYS A 77 14.78 -0.22 4.23
N VAL A 78 15.46 -0.37 5.36
CA VAL A 78 15.43 -1.58 6.19
C VAL A 78 13.99 -1.83 6.66
N LEU A 79 13.33 -0.83 7.26
CA LEU A 79 11.94 -0.93 7.70
C LEU A 79 11.00 -1.38 6.58
N ARG A 80 11.12 -0.81 5.37
CA ARG A 80 10.31 -1.23 4.21
C ARG A 80 10.50 -2.69 3.86
N THR A 81 11.73 -3.19 3.95
CA THR A 81 12.06 -4.57 3.63
C THR A 81 11.47 -5.52 4.68
N GLU A 82 11.57 -5.18 5.96
CA GLU A 82 10.97 -5.93 7.07
C GLU A 82 9.44 -5.98 6.96
N MET A 83 8.80 -4.84 6.70
CA MET A 83 7.34 -4.78 6.53
C MET A 83 6.89 -5.57 5.30
N ALA A 84 7.62 -5.49 4.19
CA ALA A 84 7.32 -6.30 3.01
C ALA A 84 7.43 -7.81 3.27
N ALA A 85 8.33 -8.25 4.16
CA ALA A 85 8.40 -9.64 4.58
C ALA A 85 7.18 -10.05 5.40
N LYS A 86 6.73 -9.19 6.34
CA LYS A 86 5.51 -9.42 7.13
C LYS A 86 4.26 -9.48 6.24
N GLU A 87 4.13 -8.56 5.28
CA GLU A 87 3.02 -8.56 4.32
C GLU A 87 2.95 -9.85 3.49
N LYS A 88 4.10 -10.37 3.04
CA LYS A 88 4.17 -11.65 2.28
C LYS A 88 3.74 -12.86 3.10
N MET A 89 3.82 -12.82 4.43
CA MET A 89 3.34 -13.91 5.29
C MET A 89 1.81 -13.88 5.47
N ILE A 90 1.18 -12.74 5.20
CA ILE A 90 -0.27 -12.52 5.38
C ILE A 90 -1.01 -12.69 4.05
N LEU A 91 -0.39 -12.28 2.94
CA LEU A 91 -1.00 -12.23 1.62
C LEU A 91 -0.56 -13.42 0.76
N THR A 92 -1.47 -13.94 -0.06
CA THR A 92 -1.09 -14.85 -1.17
C THR A 92 -0.25 -14.11 -2.21
N PRO A 93 0.46 -14.80 -3.12
CA PRO A 93 1.21 -14.15 -4.20
C PRO A 93 0.39 -13.17 -5.04
N GLU A 94 -0.86 -13.54 -5.37
CA GLU A 94 -1.79 -12.71 -6.16
C GLU A 94 -2.22 -11.46 -5.37
N GLN A 95 -2.53 -11.64 -4.09
CA GLN A 95 -2.88 -10.54 -3.19
C GLN A 95 -1.70 -9.59 -2.96
N SER A 96 -0.49 -10.13 -2.86
CA SER A 96 0.76 -9.34 -2.75
C SER A 96 1.00 -8.50 -4.01
N GLN A 97 0.71 -9.02 -5.20
CA GLN A 97 0.84 -8.27 -6.44
C GLN A 97 -0.13 -7.09 -6.50
N MET A 98 -1.41 -7.32 -6.20
CA MET A 98 -2.42 -6.24 -6.12
C MET A 98 -2.03 -5.18 -5.08
N TRP A 99 -1.52 -5.60 -3.92
CA TRP A 99 -1.05 -4.69 -2.88
C TRP A 99 0.12 -3.81 -3.33
N LYS A 100 1.09 -4.38 -4.05
CA LYS A 100 2.23 -3.62 -4.61
C LYS A 100 1.78 -2.59 -5.64
N GLU A 101 0.87 -2.96 -6.53
CA GLU A 101 0.31 -2.06 -7.54
C GLU A 101 -0.43 -0.89 -6.88
N PHE A 102 -1.26 -1.19 -5.87
CA PHE A 102 -1.89 -0.17 -5.04
C PHE A 102 -0.87 0.76 -4.39
N ALA A 103 0.17 0.22 -3.74
CA ALA A 103 1.21 1.01 -3.09
C ALA A 103 1.99 1.90 -4.08
N ALA A 104 2.31 1.38 -5.27
CA ALA A 104 2.97 2.13 -6.33
C ALA A 104 2.09 3.27 -6.86
N ALA A 105 0.80 3.01 -7.09
CA ALA A 105 -0.17 4.03 -7.49
C ALA A 105 -0.27 5.16 -6.46
N GLN A 106 -0.24 4.82 -5.16
CA GLN A 106 -0.26 5.82 -4.09
C GLN A 106 1.02 6.66 -4.01
N LYS A 107 2.18 6.08 -4.30
CA LYS A 107 3.46 6.82 -4.36
C LYS A 107 3.49 7.84 -5.50
N ASN A 108 2.90 7.48 -6.65
CA ASN A 108 2.94 8.28 -7.87
C ASN A 108 1.83 9.34 -7.96
N LYS A 109 0.90 9.38 -6.99
CA LYS A 109 -0.10 10.45 -6.94
C LYS A 109 0.60 11.79 -6.68
N PRO A 110 0.36 12.81 -7.51
CA PRO A 110 0.86 14.15 -7.23
C PRO A 110 0.32 14.58 -5.86
N LYS A 111 1.19 15.10 -5.01
CA LYS A 111 0.76 15.79 -3.79
C LYS A 111 -0.06 16.99 -4.27
N GLN A 112 -1.38 16.95 -4.04
CA GLN A 112 -2.25 18.11 -4.24
C GLN A 112 -1.91 19.19 -3.21
#